data_AF-A0AAW2M1Y1-F1
#
_entry.id   AF-A0AAW2M1Y1-F1
#
_cell.length_a   1.000
_cell.length_b   1.000
_cell.length_c   1.000
_cell.angle_alpha   90.00
_cell.angle_beta   90.00
_cell.angle_gamma   90.00
#
_symmetry.space_group_name_H-M   'P 1'
#
loop_
_entity.id
_entity.type
_entity.pdbx_description
1 polymer ?
#
loop_
_entity_poly.entity_id
_entity_poly.type
_entity_poly.pdbx_seq_one_letter_code
_entity_poly.pdbx_strand_id
1 'polypeptide(L)'
;MRGDYPSKPMSVYATIWDGSSWATDGGKVKVNYKYEPFVTEFRDLVLEGCIVDPTEQILSSNCTDNIAELMAKDYSNITSDGRKSMKWFREKYMYYSYCYDNIRYPVPPPECVIVHSERNLFRNSGRLRGKMKFHGGHHRREGQQAAPEQE
;
A
#
# COMPACT_ATOMS: atom_id res chain seq x y z
N MET A 1 -11.24 -7.54 20.64
CA MET A 1 -10.98 -6.67 19.47
C MET A 1 -12.12 -5.66 19.40
N ARG A 2 -11.89 -4.39 19.74
CA ARG A 2 -12.87 -3.29 19.64
C ARG A 2 -12.35 -2.28 18.62
N GLY A 3 -12.41 -2.65 17.34
CA GLY A 3 -12.14 -1.76 16.22
C GLY A 3 -13.25 -1.94 15.21
N ASP A 4 -13.75 -0.85 14.64
CA ASP A 4 -14.73 -0.91 13.57
C ASP A 4 -14.05 -1.54 12.35
N TYR A 5 -14.63 -2.63 11.83
CA TYR A 5 -14.17 -3.31 10.64
C TYR A 5 -15.15 -3.06 9.49
N PRO A 6 -14.68 -2.80 8.25
CA PRO A 6 -15.57 -2.57 7.11
C PRO A 6 -16.56 -3.73 6.93
N SER A 7 -17.86 -3.44 7.08
CA SER A 7 -18.94 -4.43 7.08
C SER A 7 -20.07 -4.10 6.09
N LYS A 8 -19.95 -3.00 5.35
CA LYS A 8 -20.93 -2.57 4.34
C LYS A 8 -20.41 -2.89 2.93
N PRO A 9 -21.31 -3.17 1.96
CA PRO A 9 -20.92 -3.28 0.55
C PRO A 9 -20.13 -2.04 0.09
N MET A 10 -19.15 -2.26 -0.79
CA MET A 10 -18.27 -1.21 -1.32
C MET A 10 -18.24 -1.28 -2.84
N SER A 11 -17.98 -0.13 -3.48
CA SER A 11 -17.71 -0.04 -4.92
C SER A 11 -16.25 0.28 -5.17
N VAL A 12 -15.70 -0.20 -6.28
CA VAL A 12 -14.34 0.09 -6.71
C VAL A 12 -14.33 1.37 -7.55
N TYR A 13 -13.42 2.29 -7.24
CA TYR A 13 -13.22 3.55 -7.98
C TYR A 13 -11.76 3.68 -8.39
N ALA A 14 -11.52 4.17 -9.60
CA ALA A 14 -10.19 4.55 -10.08
C ALA A 14 -10.25 6.00 -10.59
N THR A 15 -9.45 6.88 -10.01
CA THR A 15 -9.49 8.33 -10.30
C THR A 15 -8.08 8.92 -10.35
N ILE A 16 -7.84 9.81 -11.31
CA ILE A 16 -6.72 10.75 -11.30
C ILE A 16 -7.27 12.13 -10.92
N TRP A 17 -6.65 12.79 -9.93
CA TRP A 17 -7.13 14.08 -9.42
C TRP A 17 -5.99 14.91 -8.82
N ASP A 18 -6.21 16.22 -8.67
CA ASP A 18 -5.23 17.14 -8.08
C ASP A 18 -5.26 17.12 -6.55
N GLY A 19 -4.25 16.47 -5.96
CA GLY A 19 -4.01 16.42 -4.51
C GLY A 19 -3.03 17.47 -3.98
N SER A 20 -2.83 18.59 -4.66
CA SER A 20 -1.77 19.58 -4.37
C SER A 20 -1.74 20.10 -2.93
N SER A 21 -2.84 20.04 -2.18
CA SER A 21 -2.88 20.48 -0.79
C SER A 21 -2.15 19.53 0.17
N TRP A 22 -1.83 18.29 -0.23
CA TRP A 22 -1.24 17.29 0.68
C TRP A 22 -0.30 16.27 0.02
N ALA A 23 -0.46 15.96 -1.27
CA ALA A 23 0.13 14.77 -1.90
C ALA A 23 1.67 14.76 -1.94
N THR A 24 2.32 15.88 -2.29
CA THR A 24 3.78 15.95 -2.45
C THR A 24 4.43 16.85 -1.41
N ASP A 25 5.34 16.29 -0.61
CA ASP A 25 5.98 16.93 0.57
C ASP A 25 4.95 17.63 1.49
N GLY A 26 3.82 16.97 1.73
CA GLY A 26 2.74 17.50 2.55
C GLY A 26 2.06 18.74 1.96
N GLY A 27 2.06 18.89 0.64
CA GLY A 27 1.42 20.00 -0.09
C GLY A 27 2.32 21.19 -0.40
N LYS A 28 3.62 21.09 -0.10
CA LYS A 28 4.59 22.16 -0.44
C LYS A 28 4.91 22.21 -1.93
N VAL A 29 4.89 21.05 -2.59
CA VAL A 29 5.07 20.96 -4.04
C VAL A 29 3.70 20.74 -4.67
N LYS A 30 3.25 21.71 -5.45
CA LYS A 30 1.97 21.68 -6.14
C LYS A 30 2.12 21.13 -7.55
N VAL A 31 1.02 20.65 -8.13
CA VAL A 31 0.97 20.28 -9.53
C VAL A 31 1.39 21.45 -10.41
N ASN A 32 2.17 21.16 -11.44
CA ASN A 32 2.52 22.14 -12.46
C ASN A 32 1.85 21.74 -13.77
N TYR A 33 0.73 22.40 -14.06
CA TYR A 33 -0.09 22.13 -15.25
C TYR A 33 0.62 22.42 -16.58
N LYS A 34 1.79 23.05 -16.59
CA LYS A 34 2.63 23.14 -17.79
C LYS A 34 3.05 21.75 -18.33
N TYR A 35 3.07 20.72 -17.49
CA TYR A 35 3.44 19.35 -17.85
C TYR A 35 2.23 18.46 -18.20
N GLU A 36 1.07 19.05 -18.44
CA GLU A 36 -0.10 18.30 -18.89
C GLU A 36 0.08 17.73 -20.32
N PRO A 37 -0.63 16.65 -20.69
CA PRO A 37 -1.62 15.92 -19.89
C PRO A 37 -1.00 14.97 -18.86
N PHE A 38 -1.64 14.85 -17.69
CA PHE A 38 -1.34 13.80 -16.71
C PHE A 38 -2.15 12.55 -17.05
N VAL A 39 -1.49 11.51 -17.55
CA VAL A 39 -2.16 10.31 -18.05
C VAL A 39 -1.83 9.11 -17.15
N THR A 40 -2.85 8.32 -16.84
CA THR A 40 -2.73 7.02 -16.18
C THR A 40 -3.35 5.96 -17.07
N GLU A 41 -2.71 4.79 -17.15
CA GLU A 41 -3.20 3.64 -17.91
C GLU A 41 -3.44 2.47 -16.95
N PHE A 42 -4.60 1.83 -17.07
CA PHE A 42 -4.96 0.64 -16.31
C PHE A 42 -5.18 -0.51 -17.28
N ARG A 43 -4.66 -1.69 -16.94
CA ARG A 43 -4.82 -2.93 -17.71
C ARG A 43 -5.14 -4.09 -16.77
N ASP A 44 -5.61 -5.20 -17.34
CA ASP A 44 -5.81 -6.47 -16.64
C ASP A 44 -6.71 -6.38 -15.40
N LEU A 45 -7.85 -5.68 -15.51
CA LEU A 45 -8.81 -5.56 -14.40
C LEU A 45 -9.44 -6.92 -14.08
N VAL A 46 -9.13 -7.45 -12.90
CA VAL A 46 -9.75 -8.66 -12.34
C VAL A 46 -10.70 -8.26 -11.22
N LEU A 47 -11.97 -8.63 -11.35
CA LEU A 47 -13.00 -8.42 -10.32
C LEU A 47 -13.46 -9.77 -9.77
N GLU A 48 -12.87 -10.18 -8.65
CA GLU A 48 -13.26 -11.37 -7.89
C GLU A 48 -13.90 -10.91 -6.57
N GLY A 49 -15.20 -11.13 -6.42
CA GLY A 49 -15.92 -10.74 -5.22
C GLY A 49 -17.40 -11.10 -5.26
N CYS A 50 -18.07 -10.87 -4.14
CA CYS A 50 -19.52 -10.96 -4.02
C CYS A 50 -20.16 -9.66 -4.54
N ILE A 51 -20.90 -9.76 -5.65
CA ILE A 51 -21.67 -8.62 -6.18
C ILE A 51 -22.97 -8.51 -5.41
N VAL A 52 -23.22 -7.33 -4.84
CA VAL A 52 -24.46 -7.00 -4.12
C VAL A 52 -25.21 -5.95 -4.93
N ASP A 53 -26.51 -6.16 -5.14
CA ASP A 53 -27.36 -5.12 -5.73
C ASP A 53 -27.46 -3.95 -4.73
N PRO A 54 -27.08 -2.71 -5.13
CA PRO A 54 -27.18 -1.55 -4.25
C PRO A 54 -28.59 -1.28 -3.71
N THR A 55 -29.61 -1.79 -4.40
CA THR A 55 -31.04 -1.64 -4.10
C THR A 55 -31.53 -2.70 -3.11
N GLU A 56 -30.93 -3.89 -3.12
CA GLU A 56 -31.23 -4.97 -2.20
C GLU A 56 -30.18 -4.95 -1.07
N GLN A 57 -30.54 -4.39 0.09
CA GLN A 57 -29.66 -4.38 1.27
C GLN A 57 -29.45 -5.80 1.88
N ILE A 58 -29.87 -6.85 1.17
CA ILE A 58 -29.75 -8.26 1.55
C ILE A 58 -28.66 -8.85 0.66
N LEU A 59 -27.72 -9.55 1.27
CA LEU A 59 -26.71 -10.32 0.55
C LEU A 59 -27.44 -11.24 -0.43
N SER A 60 -27.26 -11.06 -1.74
CA SER A 60 -27.88 -11.94 -2.73
C SER A 60 -27.49 -13.38 -2.36
N SER A 61 -28.45 -14.30 -2.45
CA SER A 61 -28.25 -15.73 -2.16
C SER A 61 -27.12 -16.39 -2.98
N ASN A 62 -26.58 -15.67 -3.96
CA ASN A 62 -25.55 -16.09 -4.91
C ASN A 62 -24.11 -15.85 -4.43
N CYS A 63 -23.89 -15.24 -3.26
CA CYS A 63 -22.54 -15.01 -2.74
C CYS A 63 -22.02 -16.11 -1.81
N THR A 64 -22.87 -17.06 -1.43
CA THR A 64 -22.56 -18.10 -0.45
C THR A 64 -21.38 -18.96 -0.89
N ASP A 65 -21.33 -19.34 -2.16
CA ASP A 65 -20.25 -20.17 -2.72
C ASP A 65 -18.92 -19.41 -2.82
N ASN A 66 -18.94 -18.15 -3.28
CA ASN A 66 -17.74 -17.30 -3.35
C ASN A 66 -17.17 -17.02 -1.95
N ILE A 67 -18.04 -16.82 -0.96
CA ILE A 67 -17.62 -16.66 0.44
C ILE A 67 -17.06 -17.98 0.97
N ALA A 68 -17.71 -19.11 0.69
CA ALA A 68 -17.22 -20.42 1.11
C ALA A 68 -15.86 -20.74 0.49
N GLU A 69 -15.64 -20.44 -0.79
CA GLU A 69 -14.35 -20.60 -1.45
C GLU A 69 -13.28 -19.70 -0.84
N LEU A 70 -13.60 -18.42 -0.58
CA LEU A 70 -12.68 -17.49 0.07
C LEU A 70 -12.33 -17.92 1.50
N MET A 71 -13.30 -18.44 2.25
CA MET A 71 -13.09 -18.97 3.61
C MET A 71 -12.32 -20.30 3.59
N ALA A 72 -12.45 -21.10 2.53
CA ALA A 72 -11.68 -22.32 2.33
C ALA A 72 -10.22 -22.03 1.95
N LYS A 73 -9.92 -20.85 1.39
CA LYS A 73 -8.56 -20.38 1.17
C LYS A 73 -7.92 -19.97 2.50
N ASP A 74 -6.64 -20.30 2.68
CA ASP A 74 -5.89 -19.94 3.89
C ASP A 74 -5.39 -18.48 3.85
N TYR A 75 -6.32 -17.54 3.71
CA TYR A 75 -6.03 -16.10 3.79
C TYR A 75 -6.22 -15.52 5.19
N SER A 76 -6.77 -16.34 6.12
CA SER A 76 -6.99 -15.94 7.51
C SER A 76 -5.69 -15.57 8.22
N ASN A 77 -4.57 -16.18 7.80
CA ASN A 77 -3.26 -15.95 8.35
C ASN A 77 -2.24 -15.71 7.25
N ILE A 78 -1.39 -14.71 7.47
CA ILE A 78 -0.18 -14.54 6.65
C ILE A 78 0.83 -15.65 6.99
N THR A 79 1.39 -16.28 5.95
CA THR A 79 2.44 -17.31 6.09
C THR A 79 3.70 -16.76 6.76
N SER A 80 4.56 -17.65 7.27
CA SER A 80 5.84 -17.25 7.89
C SER A 80 6.71 -16.41 6.94
N ASP A 81 6.81 -16.83 5.68
CA ASP A 81 7.59 -16.11 4.67
C ASP A 81 6.92 -14.80 4.24
N GLY A 82 5.59 -14.75 4.21
CA GLY A 82 4.83 -13.51 4.05
C GLY A 82 5.14 -12.52 5.18
N ARG A 83 5.19 -12.97 6.44
CA ARG A 83 5.56 -12.12 7.59
C ARG A 83 6.99 -11.60 7.48
N LYS A 84 7.95 -12.44 7.08
CA LYS A 84 9.35 -12.01 6.86
C LYS A 84 9.43 -10.95 5.76
N SER A 85 8.72 -11.15 4.66
CA SER A 85 8.68 -10.23 3.53
C SER A 85 8.04 -8.88 3.91
N MET A 86 6.92 -8.92 4.63
CA MET A 86 6.25 -7.74 5.16
C MET A 86 7.16 -6.96 6.12
N LYS A 87 7.84 -7.65 7.05
CA LYS A 87 8.79 -7.04 7.98
C LYS A 87 9.94 -6.36 7.23
N TRP A 88 10.57 -7.08 6.29
CA TRP A 88 11.66 -6.54 5.48
C TRP A 88 11.23 -5.30 4.68
N PHE A 89 10.03 -5.32 4.10
CA PHE A 89 9.49 -4.18 3.36
C PHE A 89 9.25 -2.98 4.29
N ARG A 90 8.65 -3.20 5.46
CA ARG A 90 8.41 -2.15 6.47
C ARG A 90 9.72 -1.52 6.95
N GLU A 91 10.75 -2.33 7.20
CA GLU A 91 12.05 -1.84 7.67
C GLU A 91 12.80 -1.02 6.61
N LYS A 92 12.59 -1.30 5.31
CA LYS A 92 13.32 -0.64 4.22
C LYS A 92 12.58 0.51 3.55
N TYR A 93 11.27 0.37 3.36
CA TYR A 93 10.50 1.24 2.45
C TYR A 93 9.38 2.03 3.14
N MET A 94 9.04 1.74 4.39
CA MET A 94 7.98 2.48 5.09
C MET A 94 8.49 3.85 5.56
N TYR A 95 7.94 4.93 5.01
CA TYR A 95 8.33 6.31 5.35
C TYR A 95 7.49 6.93 6.47
N TYR A 96 6.27 6.43 6.67
CA TYR A 96 5.32 6.90 7.68
C TYR A 96 4.49 5.73 8.21
N SER A 97 4.15 5.75 9.50
CA SER A 97 3.18 4.84 10.11
C SER A 97 2.40 5.57 11.21
N TYR A 98 1.07 5.53 11.11
CA TYR A 98 0.19 6.16 12.09
C TYR A 98 0.25 5.47 13.47
N CYS A 99 0.55 4.17 13.52
CA CYS A 99 0.74 3.43 14.77
C CYS A 99 1.92 3.93 15.61
N TYR A 100 2.88 4.63 14.99
CA TYR A 100 4.03 5.24 15.67
C TYR A 100 3.95 6.78 15.71
N ASP A 101 2.82 7.36 15.27
CA ASP A 101 2.55 8.79 15.30
C ASP A 101 1.90 9.19 16.64
N ASN A 102 2.75 9.34 17.65
CA ASN A 102 2.34 9.75 19.00
C ASN A 102 1.90 11.22 19.07
N ILE A 103 2.18 12.02 18.02
CA ILE A 103 1.67 13.40 17.93
C ILE A 103 0.19 13.38 17.56
N ARG A 104 -0.18 12.57 16.56
CA ARG A 104 -1.57 12.43 16.13
C ARG A 104 -2.39 11.54 17.06
N TYR A 105 -1.79 10.44 17.52
CA TYR A 105 -2.42 9.44 18.38
C TYR A 105 -1.58 9.26 19.65
N PRO A 106 -1.82 10.05 20.72
CA PRO A 106 -1.07 9.94 21.97
C PRO A 106 -1.08 8.53 22.58
N VAL A 107 -2.17 7.79 22.35
CA VAL A 107 -2.29 6.36 22.61
C VAL A 107 -2.49 5.66 21.26
N PRO A 108 -1.66 4.67 20.90
CA PRO A 108 -1.83 3.95 19.64
C PRO A 108 -3.22 3.32 19.53
N PRO A 109 -3.86 3.39 18.35
CA PRO A 109 -5.13 2.72 18.10
C PRO A 109 -5.08 1.21 18.42
N PRO A 110 -6.20 0.60 18.87
CA PRO A 110 -6.21 -0.76 19.41
C PRO A 110 -5.85 -1.86 18.41
N GLU A 111 -5.94 -1.60 17.11
CA GLU A 111 -5.53 -2.50 16.04
C GLU A 111 -4.02 -2.52 15.80
N CYS A 112 -3.28 -1.53 16.34
CA CYS A 112 -1.84 -1.43 16.14
C CYS A 112 -1.08 -2.48 16.95
N VAL A 113 -0.28 -3.29 16.24
CA VAL A 113 0.73 -4.18 16.86
C VAL A 113 2.07 -3.44 16.91
N ILE A 114 2.47 -3.05 18.12
CA ILE A 114 3.70 -2.28 18.34
C ILE A 114 4.92 -3.21 18.35
N VAL A 115 5.73 -3.14 17.29
CA VAL A 115 7.01 -3.86 17.20
C VAL A 115 8.14 -2.91 17.61
N HIS A 116 8.82 -3.22 18.71
CA HIS A 116 9.86 -2.35 19.28
C HIS A 116 11.01 -2.04 18.31
N SER A 117 11.47 -3.03 17.55
CA SER A 117 12.55 -2.83 16.57
C SER A 117 12.14 -1.88 15.44
N GLU A 118 10.88 -1.92 15.00
CA GLU A 118 10.35 -1.00 14.00
C GLU A 118 10.12 0.40 14.58
N ARG A 119 9.59 0.49 15.81
CA ARG A 119 9.33 1.78 16.49
C ARG A 119 10.58 2.67 16.52
N ASN A 120 11.74 2.07 16.71
CA ASN A 120 13.03 2.77 16.74
C ASN A 120 13.40 3.44 15.41
N LEU A 121 12.78 3.03 14.29
CA LEU A 121 12.97 3.64 12.98
C LEU A 121 12.20 4.98 12.85
N PHE A 122 11.14 5.18 13.63
CA PHE A 122 10.20 6.30 13.46
C PHE A 122 10.38 7.38 14.54
N ARG A 123 10.15 8.63 14.14
CA ARG A 123 10.02 9.79 15.03
C ARG A 123 8.67 9.72 15.75
N ASN A 124 8.48 10.57 16.75
CA ASN A 124 7.18 10.69 17.43
C ASN A 124 6.05 11.14 16.48
N SER A 125 6.38 11.76 15.34
CA SER A 125 5.42 12.12 14.29
C SER A 125 5.07 10.96 13.35
N GLY A 126 5.48 9.72 13.65
CA GLY A 126 5.28 8.55 12.79
C GLY A 126 6.13 8.55 11.51
N ARG A 127 6.83 9.64 11.19
CA ARG A 127 7.75 9.73 10.04
C ARG A 127 9.09 9.08 10.33
N LEU A 128 9.73 8.52 9.31
CA LEU A 128 11.05 7.89 9.41
C LEU A 128 12.11 8.86 9.99
N ARG A 129 12.96 8.38 10.90
CA ARG A 129 14.04 9.19 11.53
C ARG A 129 15.11 9.59 10.53
N GLY A 130 15.64 8.60 9.81
CA GLY A 130 16.68 8.74 8.81
C GLY A 130 16.13 8.76 7.39
N LYS A 131 17.04 8.89 6.41
CA LYS A 131 16.70 8.65 5.00
C LYS A 131 16.40 7.16 4.80
N MET A 132 15.46 6.84 3.91
CA MET A 132 15.26 5.47 3.45
C MET A 132 16.59 4.93 2.91
N LYS A 133 16.99 3.76 3.39
CA LYS A 133 18.19 3.08 2.89
C LYS A 133 17.83 2.36 1.60
N PHE A 134 17.78 3.11 0.51
CA PHE A 134 17.80 2.50 -0.81
C PHE A 134 19.18 1.85 -0.99
N HIS A 135 19.29 0.55 -0.75
CA HIS A 135 20.44 -0.24 -1.18
C HIS A 135 20.36 -0.43 -2.70
N GLY A 136 20.43 0.69 -3.42
CA GLY A 136 20.69 0.74 -4.85
C GLY A 136 22.16 1.02 -5.03
N GLY A 137 22.99 -0.02 -4.94
CA GLY A 137 24.34 0.08 -5.48
C GLY A 137 24.22 0.38 -6.97
N HIS A 138 24.67 1.56 -7.39
CA HIS A 138 24.99 1.80 -8.79
C HIS A 138 26.11 0.81 -9.16
N HIS A 139 25.75 -0.39 -9.61
CA HIS A 139 26.66 -1.16 -10.43
C HIS A 139 26.78 -0.42 -11.75
N ARG A 140 27.82 0.41 -11.83
CA ARG A 140 28.33 0.97 -13.07
C ARG A 140 28.69 -0.23 -13.94
N ARG A 141 27.82 -0.60 -14.88
CA ARG A 141 28.16 -1.52 -15.98
C ARG A 141 29.27 -0.82 -16.77
N GLU A 142 30.52 -1.22 -16.54
CA GLU A 142 31.60 -0.94 -17.47
C GLU A 142 31.20 -1.53 -18.82
N GLY A 143 31.21 -0.68 -19.84
CA GLY A 143 30.77 -1.02 -21.19
C GLY A 143 31.60 -2.18 -21.73
N GLN A 144 30.93 -3.29 -22.02
CA GLN A 144 31.45 -4.25 -22.99
C GLN A 144 31.37 -3.56 -24.36
N GLN A 145 32.53 -3.25 -24.92
CA GLN A 145 32.69 -2.86 -26.31
C GLN A 145 32.09 -3.96 -27.19
N ALA A 146 31.13 -3.59 -28.03
CA ALA A 146 30.64 -4.44 -29.09
C ALA A 146 31.79 -4.71 -30.08
N ALA A 147 32.10 -5.98 -30.30
CA ALA A 147 32.95 -6.41 -31.40
C ALA A 147 32.21 -6.21 -32.74
N PRO A 148 32.90 -5.84 -33.82
CA PRO A 148 32.26 -5.62 -35.12
C PRO A 148 31.81 -6.94 -35.73
N GLU A 149 30.59 -6.94 -36.28
CA GLU A 149 30.12 -7.97 -37.21
C GLU A 149 31.03 -7.98 -38.46
N GLN A 150 31.48 -9.18 -38.84
CA GLN A 150 32.07 -9.45 -40.15
C GLN A 150 31.08 -10.29 -40.96
N GLU A 151 30.78 -9.75 -42.15
CA GLU A 151 30.25 -10.35 -43.39
C GLU A 151 28.96 -11.18 -43.36
#